data_AF-A0A9Q2QU69-F1
#
_entry.id   AF-A0A9Q2QU69-F1
#
_cell.length_a   1.000
_cell.length_b   1.000
_cell.length_c   1.000
_cell.angle_alpha   90.00
_cell.angle_beta   90.00
_cell.angle_gamma   90.00
#
_symmetry.space_group_name_H-M   'P 1'
#
loop_
_entity.id
_entity.type
_entity.pdbx_description
1 polymer ?
#
loop_
_entity_poly.entity_id
_entity_poly.type
_entity_poly.pdbx_seq_one_letter_code
_entity_poly.pdbx_strand_id
1 'polypeptide(L)'
;QDCAAILQGELTAQYYYVRAQNGTNTISWGGSATLCVLREAFVIKGRTNCAQRGYQETRFRQVDTGEAKQWDLLLEVPLIK
;
A
#
# COMPACT_ATOMS: atom_id res chain seq x y z
N GLN A 1 15.36 14.92 3.25
CA GLN A 1 14.48 13.75 3.11
C GLN A 1 13.71 13.66 4.41
N ASP A 2 12.39 13.71 4.36
CA ASP A 2 11.55 13.58 5.56
C ASP A 2 11.08 12.13 5.68
N CYS A 3 11.41 11.49 6.79
CA CYS A 3 10.98 10.13 7.13
C CYS A 3 9.91 10.20 8.23
N ALA A 4 8.85 9.41 8.09
CA ALA A 4 7.80 9.30 9.09
C ALA A 4 7.46 7.83 9.34
N ALA A 5 7.35 7.43 10.61
CA ALA A 5 6.91 6.10 10.98
C ALA A 5 5.39 5.98 10.79
N ILE A 6 4.97 5.20 9.80
CA ILE A 6 3.55 4.96 9.48
C ILE A 6 2.95 3.74 10.19
N LEU A 7 3.80 2.80 10.60
CA LEU A 7 3.42 1.64 11.39
C LEU A 7 4.25 1.65 12.66
N GLN A 8 3.57 1.60 13.81
CA GLN A 8 4.18 1.66 15.13
C GLN A 8 4.52 0.24 15.59
N GLY A 9 5.68 0.06 16.22
CA GLY A 9 6.15 -1.24 16.74
C GLY A 9 6.93 -2.09 15.73
N GLU A 10 7.28 -3.30 16.13
CA GLU A 10 8.03 -4.24 15.28
C GLU A 10 7.14 -4.84 14.19
N LEU A 11 7.72 -5.05 13.01
CA LEU A 11 7.09 -5.78 11.92
C LEU A 11 6.96 -7.27 12.31
N THR A 12 5.74 -7.81 12.17
CA THR A 12 5.43 -9.21 12.52
C THR A 12 5.07 -10.10 11.33
N ALA A 13 4.89 -9.53 10.14
CA ALA A 13 4.62 -10.25 8.91
C ALA A 13 5.82 -10.17 7.95
N GLN A 14 5.96 -11.15 7.05
CA GLN A 14 6.95 -11.09 5.97
C GLN A 14 6.50 -10.19 4.81
N TYR A 15 5.19 -10.16 4.53
CA TYR A 15 4.66 -9.43 3.38
C TYR A 15 3.77 -8.28 3.83
N TYR A 16 4.11 -7.06 3.41
CA TYR A 16 3.29 -5.87 3.59
C TYR A 16 2.81 -5.34 2.24
N TYR A 17 1.57 -4.85 2.20
CA TYR A 17 0.99 -4.24 1.00
C TYR A 17 0.83 -2.75 1.23
N VAL A 18 1.66 -1.96 0.56
CA VAL A 18 1.74 -0.52 0.75
C VAL A 18 1.15 0.22 -0.44
N ARG A 19 0.38 1.27 -0.15
CA ARG A 19 -0.11 2.25 -1.12
C ARG A 19 -0.03 3.64 -0.50
N ALA A 20 0.39 4.61 -1.28
CA ALA A 20 0.38 6.01 -0.88
C ALA A 20 -0.20 6.88 -2.00
N GLN A 21 -0.74 8.04 -1.63
CA GLN A 21 -1.18 9.08 -2.56
C GLN A 21 -0.79 10.44 -1.99
N ASN A 22 -0.52 11.41 -2.86
CA ASN A 22 -0.38 12.79 -2.41
C ASN A 22 -1.75 13.39 -2.07
N GLY A 23 -1.79 14.53 -1.37
CA GLY A 23 -3.04 15.15 -0.91
C GLY A 23 -4.02 15.53 -2.03
N THR A 24 -3.55 15.68 -3.27
CA THR A 24 -4.37 15.96 -4.46
C THR A 24 -4.76 14.72 -5.25
N ASN A 25 -4.33 13.52 -4.82
CA ASN A 25 -4.49 12.25 -5.52
C ASN A 25 -3.94 12.21 -6.97
N THR A 26 -3.10 13.16 -7.35
CA THR A 26 -2.50 13.24 -8.69
C THR A 26 -1.28 12.32 -8.84
N ILE A 27 -0.64 11.98 -7.71
CA ILE A 27 0.46 11.03 -7.65
C ILE A 27 0.01 9.88 -6.75
N SER A 28 0.09 8.67 -7.27
CA SER A 28 -0.16 7.45 -6.50
C SER A 28 1.03 6.52 -6.60
N TRP A 29 1.47 6.04 -5.44
CA TRP A 29 2.45 4.97 -5.34
C TRP A 29 1.71 3.67 -5.08
N GLY A 30 1.73 2.79 -6.08
CA GLY A 30 1.17 1.45 -6.03
C GLY A 30 1.96 0.53 -6.94
N GLY A 31 2.01 -0.76 -6.59
CA GLY A 31 2.62 -1.79 -7.41
C GLY A 31 1.59 -2.55 -8.25
N SER A 32 1.86 -3.82 -8.51
CA SER A 32 1.03 -4.69 -9.35
C SER A 32 0.01 -5.51 -8.57
N ALA A 33 0.05 -5.52 -7.23
CA ALA A 33 -0.85 -6.32 -6.42
C ALA A 33 -2.24 -5.68 -6.35
N THR A 34 -3.21 -6.25 -7.07
CA THR A 34 -4.62 -5.82 -6.98
C THR A 34 -5.32 -6.48 -5.78
N LEU A 35 -5.91 -5.66 -4.92
CA LEU A 35 -6.64 -6.06 -3.72
C LEU A 35 -8.02 -5.38 -3.68
N CYS A 36 -9.01 -6.02 -3.06
CA CYS A 36 -10.33 -5.43 -2.82
C CYS A 36 -10.30 -4.57 -1.55
N VAL A 37 -10.61 -3.27 -1.66
CA VAL A 37 -10.66 -2.35 -0.50
C VAL A 37 -12.05 -1.75 -0.31
N LEU A 38 -12.41 -1.51 0.95
CA LEU A 38 -13.54 -0.64 1.31
C LEU A 38 -13.05 0.82 1.38
N ARG A 39 -13.78 1.76 0.75
CA ARG A 39 -13.33 3.16 0.58
C ARG A 39 -12.98 3.90 1.88
N GLU A 40 -13.66 3.58 2.97
CA GLU A 40 -13.62 4.37 4.20
C GLU A 40 -12.60 3.88 5.24
N ALA A 41 -12.00 2.68 5.07
CA ALA A 41 -11.29 2.04 6.18
C ALA A 41 -9.99 1.29 5.82
N PHE A 42 -9.48 1.36 4.58
CA PHE A 42 -8.32 0.55 4.15
C PHE A 42 -8.48 -0.96 4.48
N VAL A 43 -9.73 -1.45 4.60
CA VAL A 43 -10.00 -2.85 4.93
C VAL A 43 -9.87 -3.68 3.66
N ILE A 44 -8.89 -4.57 3.64
CA ILE A 44 -8.66 -5.51 2.54
C ILE A 44 -9.52 -6.77 2.77
N LYS A 45 -10.39 -7.10 1.80
CA LYS A 45 -11.26 -8.29 1.86
C LYS A 45 -11.02 -9.20 0.68
N GLY A 46 -9.87 -9.88 0.65
CA GLY A 46 -9.51 -10.77 -0.45
C GLY A 46 -9.20 -10.02 -1.74
N ARG A 47 -9.18 -10.75 -2.86
CA ARG A 47 -8.61 -10.27 -4.14
C ARG A 47 -9.55 -10.39 -5.35
N THR A 48 -10.66 -11.11 -5.21
CA THR A 48 -11.53 -11.48 -6.33
C THR A 48 -12.95 -10.95 -6.15
N ASN A 49 -13.63 -10.77 -7.28
CA ASN A 49 -15.02 -10.34 -7.37
C ASN A 49 -15.29 -9.05 -6.56
N CYS A 50 -14.34 -8.11 -6.55
CA CYS A 50 -14.41 -6.92 -5.68
C CYS A 50 -15.70 -6.14 -5.92
N ALA A 51 -16.03 -5.83 -7.19
CA ALA A 51 -17.21 -5.07 -7.56
C ALA A 51 -18.53 -5.76 -7.15
N GLN A 52 -18.65 -7.08 -7.38
CA GLN A 52 -19.82 -7.86 -6.96
C GLN A 52 -20.02 -7.88 -5.45
N ARG A 53 -18.94 -7.65 -4.69
CA ARG A 53 -18.93 -7.62 -3.22
C ARG A 53 -18.95 -6.20 -2.66
N GLY A 54 -19.15 -5.18 -3.51
CA GLY A 54 -19.21 -3.76 -3.10
C GLY A 54 -17.86 -3.12 -2.79
N TYR A 55 -16.75 -3.77 -3.14
CA TYR A 55 -15.38 -3.25 -2.92
C TYR A 55 -14.81 -2.62 -4.19
N GLN A 56 -13.84 -1.73 -4.00
CA GLN A 56 -13.05 -1.16 -5.07
C GLN A 56 -11.77 -1.98 -5.29
N GLU A 57 -11.41 -2.23 -6.54
CA GLU A 57 -10.08 -2.75 -6.88
C GLU A 57 -9.03 -1.65 -6.73
N THR A 58 -7.98 -1.93 -5.99
CA THR A 58 -6.90 -0.98 -5.73
C THR A 58 -5.55 -1.67 -5.81
N ARG A 59 -4.57 -0.98 -6.40
CA ARG A 59 -3.21 -1.48 -6.58
C ARG A 59 -2.30 -1.12 -5.41
N PHE A 60 -1.57 -2.11 -4.93
CA PHE A 60 -0.61 -2.03 -3.84
C PHE A 60 0.76 -2.52 -4.29
N ARG A 61 1.81 -1.99 -3.68
CA ARG A 61 3.16 -2.54 -3.77
C ARG A 61 3.31 -3.58 -2.68
N GLN A 62 3.60 -4.82 -3.07
CA GLN A 62 4.02 -5.83 -2.11
C GLN A 62 5.47 -5.57 -1.73
N VAL A 63 5.74 -5.51 -0.43
CA VAL A 63 7.06 -5.41 0.16
C VAL A 63 7.33 -6.72 0.87
N ASP A 64 8.42 -7.39 0.52
CA ASP A 64 8.94 -8.55 1.24
C ASP A 64 9.96 -8.05 2.25
N THR A 65 9.59 -8.07 3.53
CA THR A 65 10.43 -7.65 4.64
C THR A 65 11.21 -8.81 5.24
N GLY A 66 11.02 -10.05 4.75
CA GLY A 66 11.60 -11.24 5.39
C GLY A 66 11.26 -11.30 6.88
N GLU A 67 12.30 -11.44 7.70
CA GLU A 67 12.22 -11.40 9.18
C GLU A 67 12.62 -10.04 9.77
N ALA A 68 12.78 -9.02 8.94
CA ALA A 68 13.19 -7.69 9.40
C ALA A 68 12.12 -7.09 10.32
N LYS A 69 12.56 -6.59 11.49
CA LYS A 69 11.69 -5.97 12.51
C LYS A 69 11.34 -4.51 12.20
N GLN A 70 12.07 -3.89 11.28
CA GLN A 70 11.84 -2.52 10.79
C GLN A 70 12.19 -2.47 9.30
N TRP A 71 11.46 -1.65 8.54
CA TRP A 71 11.67 -1.50 7.11
C TRP A 71 11.41 -0.06 6.68
N ASP A 72 12.34 0.50 5.90
CA ASP A 72 12.18 1.84 5.31
C ASP A 72 11.80 1.72 3.83
N LEU A 73 10.82 2.51 3.41
CA LEU A 73 10.35 2.56 2.03
C LEU A 73 10.53 3.96 1.45
N LEU A 74 11.28 4.06 0.36
CA LEU A 74 11.38 5.30 -0.40
C LEU A 74 10.21 5.42 -1.39
N LEU A 75 9.50 6.55 -1.32
CA LEU A 75 8.46 6.94 -2.27
C LEU A 75 9.07 7.87 -3.32
N GLU A 76 9.52 7.30 -4.44
CA GLU A 76 10.06 8.09 -5.55
C GLU A 76 8.93 8.75 -6.33
N VAL A 77 8.97 10.07 -6.50
CA VAL A 77 8.13 10.76 -7.48
C VAL A 77 8.76 10.50 -8.85
N PRO A 78 8.05 9.84 -9.79
CA PRO A 78 8.57 9.70 -11.15
C PRO A 78 8.70 11.11 -11.74
N LEU A 79 9.91 11.50 -12.14
CA LEU A 79 10.10 12.70 -12.94
C LEU A 79 9.41 12.46 -14.28
N ILE A 80 8.32 13.19 -14.53
CA ILE A 80 7.71 13.25 -15.86
C ILE A 80 8.78 13.89 -16.75
N LYS A 81 9.36 13.13 -17.68
CA LYS A 81 10.13 13.68 -18.79
C LYS A 81 9.18 14.16 -19.88
#